data_AF-A0A3M1L6L7-F1
#
_entry.id   AF-A0A3M1L6L7-F1
#
_cell.length_a   1.000
_cell.length_b   1.000
_cell.length_c   1.000
_cell.angle_alpha   90.00
_cell.angle_beta   90.00
_cell.angle_gamma   90.00
#
_symmetry.space_group_name_H-M   'P 1'
#
loop_
_entity.id
_entity.type
_entity.pdbx_description
1 polymer ?
#
loop_
_entity_poly.entity_id
_entity_poly.type
_entity_poly.pdbx_seq_one_letter_code
_entity_poly.pdbx_strand_id
1 'polypeptide(L)'
;IMGLPIREVRVRQEGRRATITIALLEEGSPDPEAVERGMAQVQALLADESVARYRVIGYLAPAQEITFVAQDLPGYGYATYFLVPSGEGTARGPSEPSPPSDGEDGRAIENDRLRVEVDPEDGTLTVVDKRTGQVYAGLHRFVDRGDRGDSYTFCPPQEDTVVDRPAEPPEVRVLEAGPARWTLEVRQRYLLPDALETDRHRRTASRTSVPIVSRIRLVAGLPRLDVETTVDNRVRDHRLQVHFPVPVTVERAFFDGHFQVVERPLILPQETEGWAEQPVPEQPQRAFTTVSDGKVGLTVANRGLPEVAVLPGEGRTTIALTLLRSIGWLSRDDFPCRRGKAGPGLPLPEAQCLGRYTFHYSIIPHTGGWEAAYPLAYAFEVPLRGIVIGASDGPDGEIRPLPFRASLVQVEWEPQEPGSAFLLTAIRQPADGPGLLVRGYNIGAAPLDVTLTPWWPFRRAWRVRLDGEPLEELPVAGDHSVHLVVQGHQIATVRFED
;
A
#
# COMPACT_ATOMS: atom_id res chain seq x y z
N ILE A 1 22.43 -23.77 1.80
CA ILE A 1 23.31 -24.93 1.48
C ILE A 1 23.05 -25.31 0.03
N MET A 2 24.06 -25.59 -0.80
CA MET A 2 23.88 -25.84 -2.24
C MET A 2 23.16 -24.71 -3.02
N GLY A 3 23.33 -23.45 -2.60
CA GLY A 3 22.64 -22.29 -3.20
C GLY A 3 21.17 -22.11 -2.80
N LEU A 4 20.58 -23.08 -2.08
CA LEU A 4 19.19 -23.03 -1.65
C LEU A 4 19.02 -22.30 -0.29
N PRO A 5 17.95 -21.47 -0.13
CA PRO A 5 17.62 -20.83 1.13
C PRO A 5 17.31 -21.88 2.22
N ILE A 6 17.79 -21.62 3.43
CA ILE A 6 17.42 -22.43 4.60
C ILE A 6 16.17 -21.79 5.22
N ARG A 7 15.12 -22.59 5.41
CA ARG A 7 13.91 -22.18 6.12
C ARG A 7 14.06 -22.37 7.62
N GLU A 8 14.61 -23.50 8.03
CA GLU A 8 14.61 -23.90 9.43
C GLU A 8 15.75 -24.90 9.69
N VAL A 9 16.33 -24.81 10.88
CA VAL A 9 17.26 -25.80 11.42
C VAL A 9 16.70 -26.28 12.76
N ARG A 10 16.36 -27.57 12.85
CA ARG A 10 15.91 -28.21 14.09
C ARG A 10 16.95 -29.16 14.61
N VAL A 11 17.12 -29.21 15.93
CA VAL A 11 18.04 -30.12 16.59
C VAL A 11 17.29 -30.99 17.57
N ARG A 12 17.55 -32.31 17.52
CA ARG A 12 17.01 -33.29 18.48
C ARG A 12 18.13 -34.19 18.97
N GLN A 13 18.33 -34.25 20.28
CA GLN A 13 19.31 -35.13 20.94
C GLN A 13 18.60 -36.32 21.58
N GLU A 14 19.10 -37.52 21.32
CA GLU A 14 18.66 -38.77 21.94
C GLU A 14 19.89 -39.54 22.44
N GLY A 15 20.15 -39.42 23.73
CA GLY A 15 21.36 -39.98 24.36
C GLY A 15 22.63 -39.40 23.74
N ARG A 16 23.53 -40.28 23.25
CA ARG A 16 24.81 -39.89 22.62
C ARG A 16 24.68 -39.54 21.14
N ARG A 17 23.46 -39.47 20.59
CA ARG A 17 23.22 -39.18 19.19
C ARG A 17 22.42 -37.90 19.05
N ALA A 18 22.84 -37.04 18.14
CA ALA A 18 22.07 -35.88 17.74
C ALA A 18 21.65 -35.96 16.28
N THR A 19 20.44 -35.48 16.00
CA THR A 19 19.91 -35.30 14.66
C THR A 19 19.73 -33.82 14.41
N ILE A 20 20.40 -33.31 13.38
CA ILE A 20 20.27 -31.95 12.87
C ILE A 20 19.46 -32.04 11.59
N THR A 21 18.31 -31.39 11.57
CA THR A 21 17.40 -31.40 10.44
C THR A 21 17.36 -30.01 9.82
N ILE A 22 17.71 -29.92 8.54
CA ILE A 22 17.78 -28.67 7.78
C ILE A 22 16.71 -28.71 6.70
N ALA A 23 15.72 -27.83 6.81
CA ALA A 23 14.71 -27.63 5.79
C ALA A 23 15.21 -26.61 4.77
N LEU A 24 15.33 -27.04 3.51
CA LEU A 24 15.71 -26.20 2.38
C LEU A 24 14.46 -25.83 1.59
N LEU A 25 14.44 -24.62 1.02
CA LEU A 25 13.39 -24.14 0.12
C LEU A 25 13.83 -24.30 -1.34
N GLU A 26 12.89 -24.72 -2.19
CA GLU A 26 13.03 -24.65 -3.66
C GLU A 26 12.88 -23.21 -4.15
N GLU A 27 11.89 -22.48 -3.63
CA GLU A 27 11.61 -21.07 -3.92
C GLU A 27 11.21 -20.33 -2.63
N GLY A 28 11.43 -19.01 -2.60
CA GLY A 28 11.12 -18.15 -1.45
C GLY A 28 12.34 -17.52 -0.78
N SER A 29 12.09 -16.73 0.27
CA SER A 29 13.14 -16.09 1.08
C SER A 29 13.49 -16.96 2.29
N PRO A 30 14.77 -16.99 2.73
CA PRO A 30 15.16 -17.65 3.97
C PRO A 30 14.48 -16.98 5.17
N ASP A 31 14.35 -17.71 6.29
CA ASP A 31 13.97 -17.14 7.58
C ASP A 31 15.26 -16.93 8.41
N PRO A 32 15.81 -15.70 8.45
CA PRO A 32 17.11 -15.46 9.06
C PRO A 32 17.09 -15.76 10.56
N GLU A 33 16.00 -15.48 11.26
CA GLU A 33 15.89 -15.69 12.70
C GLU A 33 15.76 -17.18 13.04
N ALA A 34 14.98 -17.95 12.28
CA ALA A 34 14.89 -19.39 12.48
C ALA A 34 16.23 -20.09 12.20
N VAL A 35 16.97 -19.61 11.19
CA VAL A 35 18.34 -20.06 10.91
C VAL A 35 19.27 -19.71 12.06
N GLU A 36 19.25 -18.47 12.55
CA GLU A 36 20.10 -18.03 13.65
C GLU A 36 19.84 -18.84 14.93
N ARG A 37 18.56 -19.00 15.33
CA ARG A 37 18.16 -19.83 16.48
C ARG A 37 18.63 -21.27 16.33
N GLY A 38 18.40 -21.88 15.17
CA GLY A 38 18.77 -23.27 14.94
C GLY A 38 20.30 -23.46 14.88
N MET A 39 21.04 -22.49 14.34
CA MET A 39 22.51 -22.51 14.35
C MET A 39 23.08 -22.39 15.77
N ALA A 40 22.47 -21.57 16.64
CA ALA A 40 22.83 -21.50 18.05
C ALA A 40 22.63 -22.86 18.76
N GLN A 41 21.52 -23.56 18.48
CA GLN A 41 21.29 -24.92 19.00
C GLN A 41 22.33 -25.92 18.49
N VAL A 42 22.72 -25.84 17.21
CA VAL A 42 23.78 -26.69 16.65
C VAL A 42 25.12 -26.43 17.34
N GLN A 43 25.48 -25.17 17.58
CA GLN A 43 26.71 -24.82 18.29
C GLN A 43 26.74 -25.36 19.72
N ALA A 44 25.65 -25.18 20.48
CA ALA A 44 25.51 -25.73 21.83
C ALA A 44 25.68 -27.25 21.84
N LEU A 45 25.08 -27.92 20.86
CA LEU A 45 25.14 -29.37 20.72
C LEU A 45 26.53 -29.88 20.29
N LEU A 46 27.28 -29.13 19.48
CA LEU A 46 28.67 -29.44 19.14
C LEU A 46 29.63 -29.27 20.32
N ALA A 47 29.28 -28.43 21.30
CA ALA A 47 30.05 -28.25 22.53
C ALA A 47 29.75 -29.33 23.59
N ASP A 48 28.72 -30.16 23.40
CA ASP A 48 28.35 -31.24 24.32
C ASP A 48 29.16 -32.52 24.03
N GLU A 49 30.16 -32.80 24.88
CA GLU A 49 31.03 -33.98 24.80
C GLU A 49 30.26 -35.32 25.00
N SER A 50 29.02 -35.28 25.49
CA SER A 50 28.17 -36.47 25.61
C SER A 50 27.64 -36.94 24.24
N VAL A 51 27.62 -36.08 23.23
CA VAL A 51 27.18 -36.39 21.87
C VAL A 51 28.34 -36.94 21.05
N ALA A 52 28.27 -38.24 20.73
CA ALA A 52 29.32 -38.93 19.97
C ALA A 52 29.00 -39.11 18.48
N ARG A 53 27.73 -38.93 18.08
CA ARG A 53 27.29 -39.17 16.70
C ARG A 53 26.30 -38.12 16.25
N TYR A 54 26.58 -37.54 15.09
CA TYR A 54 25.73 -36.54 14.45
C TYR A 54 25.10 -37.13 13.19
N ARG A 55 23.79 -36.98 13.04
CA ARG A 55 23.06 -37.26 11.80
C ARG A 55 22.53 -35.95 11.25
N VAL A 56 23.04 -35.53 10.09
CA VAL A 56 22.52 -34.35 9.40
C VAL A 56 21.54 -34.81 8.32
N ILE A 57 20.33 -34.29 8.35
CA ILE A 57 19.28 -34.55 7.35
C ILE A 57 18.93 -33.23 6.71
N GLY A 58 19.31 -33.06 5.44
CA GLY A 58 18.77 -32.00 4.59
C GLY A 58 17.61 -32.53 3.77
N TYR A 59 16.48 -31.84 3.76
CA TYR A 59 15.40 -32.15 2.82
C TYR A 59 14.83 -30.87 2.24
N LEU A 60 14.34 -30.98 1.00
CA LEU A 60 13.52 -29.97 0.38
C LEU A 60 12.15 -30.03 1.03
N ALA A 61 11.81 -29.01 1.81
CA ALA A 61 10.48 -28.90 2.37
C ALA A 61 9.57 -28.39 1.25
N PRO A 62 8.55 -29.16 0.81
CA PRO A 62 7.55 -28.61 -0.09
C PRO A 62 6.93 -27.39 0.60
N ALA A 63 7.08 -26.23 -0.02
CA ALA A 63 6.46 -25.00 0.41
C ALA A 63 5.16 -24.85 -0.36
N GLN A 64 4.04 -24.73 0.36
CA GLN A 64 2.76 -24.38 -0.23
C GLN A 64 2.41 -22.97 0.23
N GLU A 65 2.13 -22.09 -0.73
CA GLU A 65 1.47 -20.82 -0.45
C GLU A 65 -0.04 -21.06 -0.34
N ILE A 66 -0.66 -20.53 0.71
CA ILE A 66 -2.10 -20.60 0.93
C ILE A 66 -2.64 -19.18 0.92
N THR A 67 -3.55 -18.91 -0.01
CA THR A 67 -4.28 -17.64 -0.10
C THR A 67 -5.72 -17.88 0.34
N PHE A 68 -6.21 -17.06 1.27
CA PHE A 68 -7.60 -17.09 1.71
C PHE A 68 -8.07 -15.67 2.08
N VAL A 69 -9.38 -15.47 2.09
CA VAL A 69 -9.98 -14.21 2.57
C VAL A 69 -10.12 -14.28 4.09
N ALA A 70 -9.37 -13.44 4.80
CA ALA A 70 -9.47 -13.32 6.25
C ALA A 70 -10.74 -12.53 6.62
N GLN A 71 -11.80 -13.23 7.03
CA GLN A 71 -13.07 -12.62 7.42
C GLN A 71 -13.08 -12.18 8.88
N ASP A 72 -13.79 -11.08 9.15
CA ASP A 72 -14.06 -10.54 10.49
C ASP A 72 -12.80 -10.29 11.32
N LEU A 73 -11.74 -9.78 10.68
CA LEU A 73 -10.54 -9.39 11.40
C LEU A 73 -10.83 -8.17 12.28
N PRO A 74 -10.66 -8.25 13.61
CA PRO A 74 -10.91 -7.12 14.48
C PRO A 74 -9.98 -5.94 14.17
N GLY A 75 -10.53 -4.72 14.16
CA GLY A 75 -9.75 -3.50 14.02
C GLY A 75 -8.67 -3.39 15.09
N TYR A 76 -7.48 -2.93 14.71
CA TYR A 76 -6.31 -2.81 15.60
C TYR A 76 -6.00 -4.11 16.37
N GLY A 77 -6.25 -5.26 15.74
CA GLY A 77 -6.27 -6.56 16.40
C GLY A 77 -5.67 -7.68 15.55
N TYR A 78 -5.95 -8.91 15.95
CA TYR A 78 -5.55 -10.11 15.25
C TYR A 78 -6.66 -11.18 15.26
N ALA A 79 -6.53 -12.14 14.36
CA ALA A 79 -7.30 -13.37 14.36
C ALA A 79 -6.41 -14.57 14.00
N THR A 80 -6.62 -15.69 14.69
CA THR A 80 -5.95 -16.96 14.46
C THR A 80 -6.80 -17.83 13.52
N TYR A 81 -6.15 -18.37 12.49
CA TYR A 81 -6.74 -19.30 11.53
C TYR A 81 -5.99 -20.63 11.60
N PHE A 82 -6.71 -21.73 11.42
CA PHE A 82 -6.15 -23.08 11.52
C PHE A 82 -6.19 -23.77 10.16
N LEU A 83 -5.08 -24.37 9.78
CA LEU A 83 -5.03 -25.32 8.68
C LEU A 83 -5.35 -26.71 9.23
N VAL A 84 -6.48 -27.28 8.81
CA VAL A 84 -6.93 -28.61 9.24
C VAL A 84 -6.98 -29.57 8.06
N PRO A 85 -6.66 -30.87 8.24
CA PRO A 85 -6.87 -31.87 7.20
C PRO A 85 -8.35 -31.91 6.80
N SER A 86 -8.63 -32.01 5.50
CA SER A 86 -9.99 -32.24 5.01
C SER A 86 -10.48 -33.63 5.46
N GLY A 87 -11.46 -33.68 6.36
CA GLY A 87 -12.16 -34.90 6.78
C GLY A 87 -13.57 -34.97 6.17
N GLU A 88 -14.12 -36.18 6.02
CA GLU A 88 -15.54 -36.38 5.68
C GLU A 88 -16.42 -35.71 6.74
N GLY A 89 -17.13 -34.64 6.37
CA GLY A 89 -18.03 -33.91 7.27
C GLY A 89 -17.68 -32.43 7.45
N THR A 90 -16.62 -31.90 6.85
CA THR A 90 -16.53 -30.45 6.66
C THR A 90 -17.66 -30.03 5.72
N ALA A 91 -18.56 -29.17 6.22
CA ALA A 91 -19.58 -28.54 5.38
C ALA A 91 -18.89 -28.04 4.11
N ARG A 92 -19.45 -28.41 2.94
CA ARG A 92 -19.06 -27.78 1.68
C ARG A 92 -19.02 -26.28 1.97
N GLY A 93 -17.84 -25.67 1.85
CA GLY A 93 -17.69 -24.23 1.97
C GLY A 93 -18.70 -23.52 1.05
N PRO A 94 -18.87 -22.19 1.17
CA PRO A 94 -19.71 -21.44 0.24
C PRO A 94 -19.41 -21.93 -1.18
N SER A 95 -20.49 -22.25 -1.92
CA SER A 95 -20.44 -22.84 -3.27
C SER A 95 -19.24 -22.31 -4.03
N GLU A 96 -18.43 -23.20 -4.62
CA GLU A 96 -17.30 -22.81 -5.47
C GLU A 96 -17.72 -21.57 -6.26
N PRO A 97 -17.06 -20.41 -6.04
CA PRO A 97 -17.31 -19.25 -6.87
C PRO A 97 -17.22 -19.75 -8.30
N SER A 98 -18.23 -19.47 -9.12
CA SER A 98 -18.17 -19.85 -10.52
C SER A 98 -16.79 -19.41 -11.02
N PRO A 99 -16.01 -20.32 -11.66
CA PRO A 99 -14.77 -19.88 -12.27
C PRO A 99 -15.12 -18.65 -13.10
N PRO A 100 -14.29 -17.58 -13.07
CA PRO A 100 -14.49 -16.50 -14.02
C PRO A 100 -14.73 -17.16 -15.36
N SER A 101 -15.66 -16.64 -16.15
CA SER A 101 -15.48 -16.86 -17.58
C SER A 101 -14.08 -16.35 -17.84
N ASP A 102 -13.11 -17.24 -18.11
CA ASP A 102 -11.92 -16.84 -18.81
C ASP A 102 -12.49 -16.01 -19.95
N GLY A 103 -12.34 -14.68 -19.88
CA GLY A 103 -12.83 -13.83 -20.97
C GLY A 103 -12.27 -14.47 -22.22
N GLU A 104 -13.05 -14.61 -23.29
CA GLU A 104 -12.80 -15.56 -24.40
C GLU A 104 -11.36 -15.47 -24.99
N ASP A 105 -10.59 -14.43 -24.64
CA ASP A 105 -9.20 -14.15 -25.00
C ASP A 105 -8.14 -14.16 -23.86
N GLY A 106 -8.44 -14.53 -22.61
CA GLY A 106 -7.46 -14.59 -21.49
C GLY A 106 -6.97 -13.23 -20.95
N ARG A 107 -7.73 -12.15 -21.18
CA ARG A 107 -7.38 -10.75 -20.86
C ARG A 107 -8.27 -10.08 -19.81
N ALA A 108 -9.11 -10.86 -19.13
CA ALA A 108 -10.05 -10.34 -18.16
C ALA A 108 -10.02 -11.15 -16.85
N ILE A 109 -10.27 -10.45 -15.74
CA ILE A 109 -10.50 -11.04 -14.43
C ILE A 109 -11.73 -10.38 -13.80
N GLU A 110 -12.46 -11.11 -12.96
CA GLU A 110 -13.58 -10.55 -12.22
C GLU A 110 -13.74 -11.18 -10.84
N ASN A 111 -14.33 -10.41 -9.92
CA ASN A 111 -14.89 -10.92 -8.68
C ASN A 111 -16.40 -10.58 -8.60
N ASP A 112 -17.00 -10.71 -7.43
CA ASP A 112 -18.39 -10.37 -7.18
C ASP A 112 -18.71 -8.87 -7.31
N ARG A 113 -17.69 -8.00 -7.27
CA ARG A 113 -17.85 -6.53 -7.24
C ARG A 113 -17.37 -5.83 -8.51
N LEU A 114 -16.29 -6.28 -9.11
CA LEU A 114 -15.59 -5.63 -10.21
C LEU A 114 -15.31 -6.64 -11.33
N ARG A 115 -15.38 -6.17 -12.58
CA ARG A 115 -14.80 -6.84 -13.75
C ARG A 115 -13.74 -5.94 -14.35
N VAL A 116 -12.60 -6.52 -14.73
CA VAL A 116 -11.45 -5.80 -15.28
C VAL A 116 -11.03 -6.48 -16.57
N GLU A 117 -10.85 -5.68 -17.61
CA GLU A 117 -10.42 -6.13 -18.93
C GLU A 117 -9.28 -5.27 -19.43
N VAL A 118 -8.29 -5.90 -20.06
CA VAL A 118 -7.10 -5.24 -20.61
C VAL A 118 -7.31 -5.00 -22.10
N ASP A 119 -7.10 -3.76 -22.52
CA ASP A 119 -7.09 -3.38 -23.93
C ASP A 119 -5.91 -4.09 -24.66
N PRO A 120 -6.17 -4.81 -25.75
CA PRO A 120 -5.15 -5.60 -26.43
C PRO A 120 -4.16 -4.77 -27.25
N GLU A 121 -4.43 -3.50 -27.52
CA GLU A 121 -3.57 -2.63 -28.31
C GLU A 121 -2.62 -1.82 -27.43
N ASP A 122 -3.13 -1.24 -26.34
CA ASP A 122 -2.36 -0.31 -25.50
C ASP A 122 -2.16 -0.74 -24.04
N GLY A 123 -2.89 -1.77 -23.58
CA GLY A 123 -2.79 -2.31 -22.22
C GLY A 123 -3.48 -1.48 -21.14
N THR A 124 -4.29 -0.49 -21.52
CA THR A 124 -5.15 0.22 -20.58
C THR A 124 -6.25 -0.70 -20.03
N LEU A 125 -6.82 -0.32 -18.89
CA LEU A 125 -7.82 -1.12 -18.21
C LEU A 125 -9.20 -0.52 -18.41
N THR A 126 -10.17 -1.38 -18.69
CA THR A 126 -11.58 -1.11 -18.51
C THR A 126 -12.04 -1.79 -17.23
N VAL A 127 -12.51 -1.00 -16.26
CA VAL A 127 -13.03 -1.49 -14.98
C VAL A 127 -14.53 -1.24 -14.94
N VAL A 128 -15.31 -2.29 -14.70
CA VAL A 128 -16.76 -2.22 -14.52
C VAL A 128 -17.08 -2.47 -13.06
N ASP A 129 -17.71 -1.50 -12.40
CA ASP A 129 -18.26 -1.68 -11.06
C ASP A 129 -19.63 -2.36 -11.17
N LYS A 130 -19.70 -3.64 -10.82
CA LYS A 130 -20.91 -4.48 -10.96
C LYS A 130 -22.03 -4.04 -10.03
N ARG A 131 -21.74 -3.26 -8.97
CA ARG A 131 -22.74 -2.73 -8.04
C ARG A 131 -23.56 -1.60 -8.65
N THR A 132 -22.94 -0.82 -9.52
CA THR A 132 -23.53 0.41 -10.10
C THR A 132 -23.73 0.33 -11.60
N GLY A 133 -23.05 -0.61 -12.27
CA GLY A 133 -22.95 -0.67 -13.73
C GLY A 133 -21.99 0.37 -14.32
N GLN A 134 -21.31 1.18 -13.50
CA GLN A 134 -20.41 2.22 -13.98
C GLN A 134 -19.18 1.61 -14.64
N VAL A 135 -18.84 2.14 -15.82
CA VAL A 135 -17.66 1.74 -16.60
C VAL A 135 -16.61 2.85 -16.52
N TYR A 136 -15.37 2.47 -16.22
CA TYR A 136 -14.19 3.32 -16.24
C TYR A 136 -13.23 2.78 -17.29
N ALA A 137 -13.15 3.45 -18.45
CA ALA A 137 -12.33 3.03 -19.58
C ALA A 137 -11.04 3.84 -19.67
N GLY A 138 -9.98 3.24 -20.20
CA GLY A 138 -8.69 3.90 -20.41
C GLY A 138 -7.91 4.15 -19.11
N LEU A 139 -8.20 3.40 -18.04
CA LEU A 139 -7.45 3.46 -16.79
C LEU A 139 -6.05 2.89 -16.95
N HIS A 140 -5.14 3.22 -16.02
CA HIS A 140 -3.80 2.64 -15.95
C HIS A 140 -2.97 2.89 -17.23
N ARG A 141 -3.07 4.10 -17.76
CA ARG A 141 -2.27 4.54 -18.92
C ARG A 141 -0.96 5.17 -18.47
N PHE A 142 0.18 4.64 -18.90
CA PHE A 142 1.48 5.25 -18.58
C PHE A 142 1.76 6.43 -19.49
N VAL A 143 2.24 7.53 -18.90
CA VAL A 143 2.59 8.76 -19.61
C VAL A 143 3.96 9.23 -19.13
N ASP A 144 4.88 9.33 -20.09
CA ASP A 144 6.25 9.75 -19.88
C ASP A 144 6.51 11.12 -20.51
N ARG A 145 7.10 12.02 -19.73
CA ARG A 145 7.43 13.40 -20.14
C ARG A 145 8.88 13.74 -19.79
N GLY A 146 9.48 14.69 -20.50
CA GLY A 146 10.80 15.22 -20.12
C GLY A 146 10.72 16.06 -18.85
N ASP A 147 11.80 16.05 -18.05
CA ASP A 147 11.97 16.91 -16.89
C ASP A 147 13.33 17.60 -16.93
N ARG A 148 13.34 18.91 -17.25
CA ARG A 148 14.51 19.79 -17.16
C ARG A 148 14.53 20.61 -15.86
N GLY A 149 13.74 20.21 -14.88
CA GLY A 149 13.75 20.79 -13.56
C GLY A 149 14.96 20.35 -12.73
N ASP A 150 14.73 20.27 -11.43
CA ASP A 150 15.69 19.83 -10.41
C ASP A 150 14.95 19.07 -9.30
N SER A 151 15.61 18.79 -8.17
CA SER A 151 14.98 18.04 -7.08
C SER A 151 13.80 18.75 -6.42
N TYR A 152 13.66 20.07 -6.61
CA TYR A 152 12.58 20.86 -6.01
C TYR A 152 11.41 21.05 -6.96
N THR A 153 11.69 21.37 -8.23
CA THR A 153 10.66 21.81 -9.18
C THR A 153 10.73 20.98 -10.45
N PHE A 154 9.63 20.31 -10.80
CA PHE A 154 9.43 19.73 -12.13
C PHE A 154 9.31 20.86 -13.17
N CYS A 155 9.96 20.71 -14.31
CA CYS A 155 9.74 21.63 -15.43
C CYS A 155 9.89 20.90 -16.76
N PRO A 156 8.85 20.87 -17.61
CA PRO A 156 8.97 20.21 -18.91
C PRO A 156 9.92 20.99 -19.83
N PRO A 157 10.61 20.31 -20.77
CA PRO A 157 11.35 20.98 -21.83
C PRO A 157 10.40 21.81 -22.70
N GLN A 158 10.93 22.83 -23.39
CA GLN A 158 10.12 23.69 -24.26
C GLN A 158 9.45 22.91 -25.39
N GLU A 159 10.21 21.99 -25.99
CA GLU A 159 9.77 21.12 -27.08
C GLU A 159 9.78 19.67 -26.56
N ASP A 160 8.80 19.34 -25.72
CA ASP A 160 8.70 18.00 -25.10
C ASP A 160 8.23 16.93 -26.09
N THR A 161 8.76 15.72 -25.92
CA THR A 161 8.26 14.51 -26.58
C THR A 161 7.60 13.66 -25.52
N VAL A 162 6.27 13.74 -25.48
CA VAL A 162 5.43 12.94 -24.60
C VAL A 162 5.27 11.54 -25.21
N VAL A 163 5.51 10.50 -24.42
CA VAL A 163 5.25 9.10 -24.81
C VAL A 163 4.16 8.55 -23.92
N ASP A 164 3.00 8.24 -24.50
CA ASP A 164 1.79 7.88 -23.76
C ASP A 164 1.14 6.57 -24.22
N ARG A 165 1.89 5.78 -24.98
CA ARG A 165 1.53 4.46 -25.49
C ARG A 165 2.75 3.53 -25.54
N PRO A 166 2.56 2.21 -25.38
CA PRO A 166 3.64 1.26 -25.55
C PRO A 166 4.10 1.21 -27.02
N ALA A 167 5.32 0.73 -27.24
CA ALA A 167 5.91 0.58 -28.57
C ALA A 167 5.30 -0.56 -29.39
N GLU A 168 4.62 -1.50 -28.71
CA GLU A 168 3.95 -2.68 -29.28
C GLU A 168 2.80 -3.10 -28.35
N PRO A 169 1.84 -3.89 -28.84
CA PRO A 169 0.79 -4.50 -28.02
C PRO A 169 1.33 -5.22 -26.77
N PRO A 170 0.65 -5.14 -25.61
CA PRO A 170 1.11 -5.78 -24.38
C PRO A 170 1.03 -7.31 -24.44
N GLU A 171 1.93 -7.98 -23.70
CA GLU A 171 1.75 -9.39 -23.34
C GLU A 171 0.85 -9.46 -22.09
N VAL A 172 -0.25 -10.19 -22.19
CA VAL A 172 -1.24 -10.33 -21.12
C VAL A 172 -1.43 -11.78 -20.76
N ARG A 173 -1.41 -12.10 -19.46
CA ARG A 173 -1.70 -13.45 -18.97
C ARG A 173 -2.35 -13.43 -17.60
N VAL A 174 -3.27 -14.37 -17.38
CA VAL A 174 -3.80 -14.65 -16.04
C VAL A 174 -2.77 -15.51 -15.30
N LEU A 175 -2.24 -14.99 -14.18
CA LEU A 175 -1.30 -15.71 -13.31
C LEU A 175 -2.00 -16.59 -12.29
N GLU A 176 -3.19 -16.15 -11.86
CA GLU A 176 -3.94 -16.79 -10.78
C GLU A 176 -5.42 -16.57 -11.01
N ALA A 177 -6.19 -17.66 -10.93
CA ALA A 177 -7.64 -17.63 -10.88
C ALA A 177 -8.09 -18.61 -9.81
N GLY A 178 -8.38 -18.10 -8.62
CA GLY A 178 -8.76 -18.91 -7.46
C GLY A 178 -9.92 -18.29 -6.69
N PRO A 179 -10.53 -19.05 -5.76
CA PRO A 179 -11.72 -18.61 -5.04
C PRO A 179 -11.49 -17.39 -4.15
N ALA A 180 -10.24 -17.09 -3.79
CA ALA A 180 -9.88 -15.97 -2.94
C ALA A 180 -9.38 -14.74 -3.71
N ARG A 181 -8.71 -14.97 -4.85
CA ARG A 181 -7.93 -13.94 -5.56
C ARG A 181 -7.78 -14.29 -7.04
N TRP A 182 -7.77 -13.24 -7.85
CA TRP A 182 -7.43 -13.29 -9.27
C TRP A 182 -6.29 -12.33 -9.54
N THR A 183 -5.31 -12.75 -10.33
CA THR A 183 -4.15 -11.94 -10.70
C THR A 183 -3.93 -12.00 -12.20
N LEU A 184 -3.91 -10.83 -12.83
CA LEU A 184 -3.53 -10.65 -14.23
C LEU A 184 -2.16 -9.95 -14.30
N GLU A 185 -1.28 -10.37 -15.20
CA GLU A 185 -0.01 -9.71 -15.50
C GLU A 185 -0.07 -9.07 -16.88
N VAL A 186 0.20 -7.76 -16.95
CA VAL A 186 0.37 -6.98 -18.17
C VAL A 186 1.84 -6.59 -18.31
N ARG A 187 2.48 -6.97 -19.40
CA ARG A 187 3.85 -6.57 -19.72
C ARG A 187 3.85 -5.64 -20.93
N GLN A 188 4.41 -4.46 -20.75
CA GLN A 188 4.51 -3.42 -21.76
C GLN A 188 5.97 -3.02 -21.97
N ARG A 189 6.28 -2.56 -23.17
CA ARG A 189 7.58 -2.00 -23.52
C ARG A 189 7.40 -0.57 -24.02
N TYR A 190 7.93 0.40 -23.30
CA TYR A 190 7.92 1.80 -23.70
C TYR A 190 9.26 2.16 -24.35
N LEU A 191 9.22 2.81 -25.51
CA LEU A 191 10.43 3.31 -26.17
C LEU A 191 10.59 4.80 -25.85
N LEU A 192 11.37 5.08 -24.81
CA LEU A 192 11.49 6.42 -24.21
C LEU A 192 12.78 7.12 -24.68
N PRO A 193 12.77 8.44 -24.90
CA PRO A 193 14.00 9.22 -25.10
C PRO A 193 15.02 9.02 -23.98
N ASP A 194 16.29 8.87 -24.33
CA ASP A 194 17.37 8.52 -23.38
C ASP A 194 17.61 9.57 -22.29
N ALA A 195 17.53 10.85 -22.66
CA ALA A 195 17.76 11.99 -21.77
C ALA A 195 17.23 13.30 -22.39
N LEU A 196 17.55 14.44 -21.78
CA LEU A 196 17.50 15.73 -22.44
C LEU A 196 18.69 15.92 -23.41
N GLU A 197 18.49 16.72 -24.45
CA GLU A 197 19.60 17.24 -25.27
C GLU A 197 20.53 18.14 -24.46
N THR A 198 21.71 18.45 -25.00
CA THR A 198 22.71 19.28 -24.31
C THR A 198 22.19 20.68 -23.96
N ASP A 199 21.34 21.26 -24.81
CA ASP A 199 20.67 22.55 -24.59
C ASP A 199 19.44 22.47 -23.67
N ARG A 200 18.98 21.25 -23.37
CA ARG A 200 17.84 20.92 -22.50
C ARG A 200 16.50 21.49 -22.99
N HIS A 201 16.43 21.91 -24.25
CA HIS A 201 15.20 22.44 -24.86
C HIS A 201 14.24 21.36 -25.32
N ARG A 202 14.78 20.18 -25.62
CA ARG A 202 14.05 19.00 -26.09
C ARG A 202 14.69 17.73 -25.52
N ARG A 203 14.01 16.60 -25.71
CA ARG A 203 14.54 15.27 -25.40
C ARG A 203 15.33 14.71 -26.59
N THR A 204 16.24 13.77 -26.33
CA THR A 204 17.06 13.15 -27.37
C THR A 204 16.23 12.38 -28.40
N ALA A 205 16.69 12.32 -29.64
CA ALA A 205 16.09 11.47 -30.67
C ALA A 205 16.35 9.97 -30.43
N SER A 206 17.48 9.63 -29.80
CA SER A 206 17.79 8.27 -29.38
C SER A 206 16.84 7.82 -28.28
N ARG A 207 16.43 6.56 -28.36
CA ARG A 207 15.44 5.98 -27.45
C ARG A 207 15.88 4.62 -26.95
N THR A 208 15.54 4.36 -25.70
CA THR A 208 15.81 3.11 -25.00
C THR A 208 14.50 2.44 -24.61
N SER A 209 14.48 1.12 -24.75
CA SER A 209 13.37 0.28 -24.29
C SER A 209 13.35 0.24 -22.75
N VAL A 210 12.24 0.66 -22.17
CA VAL A 210 11.93 0.60 -20.74
C VAL A 210 10.79 -0.42 -20.52
N PRO A 211 11.08 -1.60 -19.94
CA PRO A 211 10.08 -2.59 -19.57
C PRO A 211 9.23 -2.12 -18.39
N ILE A 212 7.91 -2.31 -18.49
CA ILE A 212 6.94 -2.07 -17.43
C ILE A 212 6.09 -3.32 -17.26
N VAL A 213 6.03 -3.86 -16.04
CA VAL A 213 5.23 -5.06 -15.71
C VAL A 213 4.26 -4.73 -14.59
N SER A 214 2.96 -4.89 -14.84
CA SER A 214 1.93 -4.63 -13.84
C SER A 214 1.17 -5.90 -13.49
N ARG A 215 1.06 -6.18 -12.19
CA ARG A 215 0.25 -7.27 -11.63
C ARG A 215 -0.99 -6.67 -11.01
N ILE A 216 -2.14 -7.02 -11.58
CA ILE A 216 -3.44 -6.45 -11.29
C ILE A 216 -4.25 -7.52 -10.56
N ARG A 217 -4.74 -7.21 -9.36
CA ARG A 217 -5.29 -8.18 -8.42
C ARG A 217 -6.70 -7.79 -7.95
N LEU A 218 -7.60 -8.77 -8.02
CA LEU A 218 -8.92 -8.72 -7.39
C LEU A 218 -8.95 -9.73 -6.24
N VAL A 219 -9.52 -9.33 -5.11
CA VAL A 219 -9.76 -10.20 -3.95
C VAL A 219 -11.27 -10.40 -3.81
N ALA A 220 -11.71 -11.62 -3.50
CA ALA A 220 -13.13 -11.90 -3.33
C ALA A 220 -13.76 -11.00 -2.25
N GLY A 221 -14.93 -10.44 -2.54
CA GLY A 221 -15.67 -9.55 -1.65
C GLY A 221 -15.20 -8.09 -1.62
N LEU A 222 -14.02 -7.76 -2.17
CA LEU A 222 -13.48 -6.40 -2.13
C LEU A 222 -13.80 -5.60 -3.40
N PRO A 223 -14.37 -4.37 -3.28
CA PRO A 223 -14.64 -3.49 -4.42
C PRO A 223 -13.44 -2.58 -4.72
N ARG A 224 -12.24 -3.15 -4.81
CA ARG A 224 -11.02 -2.44 -5.21
C ARG A 224 -10.10 -3.32 -6.05
N LEU A 225 -9.30 -2.68 -6.89
CA LEU A 225 -8.34 -3.30 -7.79
C LEU A 225 -6.92 -2.93 -7.36
N ASP A 226 -6.19 -3.89 -6.81
CA ASP A 226 -4.83 -3.66 -6.30
C ASP A 226 -3.80 -3.87 -7.43
N VAL A 227 -2.88 -2.92 -7.61
CA VAL A 227 -1.89 -2.93 -8.69
C VAL A 227 -0.47 -2.85 -8.11
N GLU A 228 0.39 -3.73 -8.59
CA GLU A 228 1.84 -3.69 -8.39
C GLU A 228 2.51 -3.49 -9.74
N THR A 229 3.18 -2.34 -9.93
CA THR A 229 3.89 -2.04 -11.17
C THR A 229 5.38 -2.05 -10.92
N THR A 230 6.12 -2.84 -11.69
CA THR A 230 7.57 -2.81 -11.76
C THR A 230 8.01 -2.04 -13.02
N VAL A 231 8.91 -1.08 -12.85
CA VAL A 231 9.57 -0.35 -13.94
C VAL A 231 11.07 -0.61 -13.86
N ASP A 232 11.69 -0.99 -14.98
CA ASP A 232 13.15 -1.01 -15.11
C ASP A 232 13.60 0.27 -15.83
N ASN A 233 13.85 1.33 -15.06
CA ASN A 233 14.19 2.64 -15.58
C ASN A 233 15.61 2.66 -16.14
N ARG A 234 15.73 2.97 -17.44
CA ARG A 234 17.00 3.01 -18.18
C ARG A 234 17.29 4.37 -18.81
N VAL A 235 16.41 5.35 -18.58
CA VAL A 235 16.48 6.69 -19.18
C VAL A 235 16.56 7.76 -18.10
N ARG A 236 16.90 8.98 -18.51
CA ARG A 236 17.20 10.12 -17.64
C ARG A 236 16.29 11.31 -17.93
N ASP A 237 16.26 12.26 -17.00
CA ASP A 237 15.64 13.58 -17.17
C ASP A 237 14.17 13.49 -17.62
N HIS A 238 13.38 12.68 -16.90
CA HIS A 238 12.01 12.36 -17.27
C HIS A 238 11.13 12.14 -16.05
N ARG A 239 9.81 12.18 -16.26
CA ARG A 239 8.79 11.87 -15.26
C ARG A 239 7.80 10.89 -15.85
N LEU A 240 7.63 9.76 -15.16
CA LEU A 240 6.68 8.71 -15.49
C LEU A 240 5.48 8.77 -14.54
N GLN A 241 4.30 8.94 -15.12
CA GLN A 241 3.02 8.94 -14.40
C GLN A 241 2.12 7.81 -14.91
N VAL A 242 1.18 7.38 -14.09
CA VAL A 242 0.07 6.51 -14.49
C VAL A 242 -1.25 7.28 -14.36
N HIS A 243 -2.04 7.27 -15.42
CA HIS A 243 -3.25 8.07 -15.58
C HIS A 243 -4.52 7.23 -15.40
N PHE A 244 -5.48 7.76 -14.66
CA PHE A 244 -6.78 7.18 -14.37
C PHE A 244 -7.88 8.19 -14.73
N PRO A 245 -8.35 8.22 -15.99
CA PRO A 245 -9.46 9.06 -16.41
C PRO A 245 -10.77 8.62 -15.74
N VAL A 246 -11.44 9.57 -15.09
CA VAL A 246 -12.77 9.41 -14.50
C VAL A 246 -13.77 10.13 -15.41
N PRO A 247 -14.91 9.52 -15.78
CA PRO A 247 -15.86 10.10 -16.73
C PRO A 247 -16.77 11.16 -16.09
N VAL A 248 -16.16 12.12 -15.40
CA VAL A 248 -16.81 13.26 -14.74
C VAL A 248 -16.01 14.53 -14.98
N THR A 249 -16.69 15.68 -14.96
CA THR A 249 -16.06 17.00 -14.94
C THR A 249 -16.30 17.62 -13.57
N VAL A 250 -15.22 17.89 -12.85
CA VAL A 250 -15.26 18.50 -11.51
C VAL A 250 -14.32 19.70 -11.46
N GLU A 251 -14.59 20.63 -10.54
CA GLU A 251 -13.75 21.81 -10.32
C GLU A 251 -12.74 21.59 -9.20
N ARG A 252 -12.95 20.56 -8.36
CA ARG A 252 -12.18 20.30 -7.14
C ARG A 252 -11.95 18.79 -6.98
N ALA A 253 -10.89 18.44 -6.29
CA ALA A 253 -10.57 17.07 -5.91
C ALA A 253 -10.12 16.99 -4.45
N PHE A 254 -10.15 15.78 -3.90
CA PHE A 254 -9.86 15.52 -2.49
C PHE A 254 -8.57 14.71 -2.36
N PHE A 255 -7.72 15.12 -1.44
CA PHE A 255 -6.39 14.55 -1.24
C PHE A 255 -6.22 14.20 0.23
N ASP A 256 -5.79 12.98 0.54
CA ASP A 256 -5.43 12.62 1.91
C ASP A 256 -4.24 13.46 2.38
N GLY A 257 -4.44 14.24 3.44
CA GLY A 257 -3.46 15.12 4.04
C GLY A 257 -3.06 14.68 5.44
N HIS A 258 -2.47 15.61 6.20
CA HIS A 258 -2.07 15.34 7.58
C HIS A 258 -3.28 15.53 8.51
N PHE A 259 -3.87 14.41 8.96
CA PHE A 259 -5.04 14.39 9.86
C PHE A 259 -6.30 15.07 9.28
N GLN A 260 -6.40 15.17 7.95
CA GLN A 260 -7.56 15.73 7.25
C GLN A 260 -7.53 15.33 5.78
N VAL A 261 -8.70 15.16 5.17
CA VAL A 261 -8.84 15.11 3.71
C VAL A 261 -9.00 16.54 3.19
N VAL A 262 -8.05 16.98 2.36
CA VAL A 262 -7.96 18.36 1.88
C VAL A 262 -8.62 18.46 0.50
N GLU A 263 -9.56 19.38 0.35
CA GLU A 263 -10.19 19.71 -0.93
C GLU A 263 -9.41 20.83 -1.63
N ARG A 264 -9.00 20.62 -2.89
CA ARG A 264 -8.24 21.61 -3.68
C ARG A 264 -8.90 21.90 -5.03
N PRO A 265 -8.89 23.17 -5.50
CA PRO A 265 -9.35 23.52 -6.84
C PRO A 265 -8.41 22.96 -7.90
N LEU A 266 -8.96 22.61 -9.07
CA LEU A 266 -8.20 22.11 -10.22
C LEU A 266 -7.72 23.21 -11.17
N ILE A 267 -8.41 24.36 -11.17
CA ILE A 267 -8.05 25.50 -12.00
C ILE A 267 -6.84 26.21 -11.36
N LEU A 268 -5.74 26.27 -12.12
CA LEU A 268 -4.54 26.96 -11.68
C LEU A 268 -4.69 28.49 -11.84
N PRO A 269 -4.12 29.29 -10.92
CA PRO A 269 -4.05 30.74 -11.06
C PRO A 269 -3.37 31.15 -12.39
N GLN A 270 -3.95 32.13 -13.09
CA GLN A 270 -3.39 32.67 -14.34
C GLN A 270 -2.58 33.95 -14.14
N GLU A 271 -2.92 34.75 -13.11
CA GLU A 271 -2.23 35.99 -12.78
C GLU A 271 -1.00 35.70 -11.89
N THR A 272 0.08 35.24 -12.52
CA THR A 272 1.30 34.77 -11.83
C THR A 272 2.51 35.67 -12.05
N GLU A 273 2.28 36.89 -12.57
CA GLU A 273 3.35 37.87 -12.73
C GLU A 273 3.99 38.19 -11.36
N GLY A 274 5.31 38.14 -11.29
CA GLY A 274 6.04 38.39 -10.06
C GLY A 274 6.23 37.17 -9.15
N TRP A 275 5.52 36.07 -9.38
CA TRP A 275 5.61 34.88 -8.53
C TRP A 275 6.98 34.22 -8.62
N ALA A 276 7.45 33.67 -7.50
CA ALA A 276 8.73 32.96 -7.42
C ALA A 276 8.67 31.62 -8.18
N GLU A 277 7.54 30.94 -8.12
CA GLU A 277 7.26 29.65 -8.77
C GLU A 277 5.94 29.75 -9.54
N GLN A 278 5.87 29.09 -10.70
CA GLN A 278 4.64 28.99 -11.46
C GLN A 278 3.74 27.90 -10.85
N PRO A 279 2.42 28.09 -10.82
CA PRO A 279 1.50 27.10 -10.28
C PRO A 279 1.53 25.82 -11.13
N VAL A 280 1.43 24.69 -10.45
CA VAL A 280 1.47 23.37 -11.07
C VAL A 280 0.28 22.53 -10.59
N PRO A 281 -0.23 21.60 -11.41
CA PRO A 281 -1.35 20.76 -11.02
C PRO A 281 -0.97 19.68 -10.00
N GLU A 282 0.33 19.39 -9.84
CA GLU A 282 0.83 18.43 -8.86
C GLU A 282 0.58 18.91 -7.44
N GLN A 283 0.05 18.02 -6.61
CA GLN A 283 -0.31 18.24 -5.22
C GLN A 283 0.29 17.14 -4.35
N PRO A 284 0.64 17.46 -3.09
CA PRO A 284 1.02 16.45 -2.13
C PRO A 284 -0.21 15.63 -1.71
N GLN A 285 -0.02 14.32 -1.61
CA GLN A 285 -0.94 13.38 -1.00
C GLN A 285 -0.20 12.45 -0.02
N ARG A 286 -0.93 11.89 0.92
CA ARG A 286 -0.48 10.76 1.74
C ARG A 286 -0.98 9.45 1.14
N ALA A 287 -2.12 8.93 1.58
CA ALA A 287 -2.57 7.59 1.21
C ALA A 287 -3.40 7.54 -0.08
N PHE A 288 -4.14 8.59 -0.44
CA PHE A 288 -5.04 8.56 -1.60
C PHE A 288 -5.40 9.95 -2.16
N THR A 289 -5.96 9.92 -3.37
CA THR A 289 -6.65 11.03 -4.02
C THR A 289 -7.99 10.56 -4.60
N THR A 290 -9.01 11.40 -4.49
CA THR A 290 -10.38 11.12 -4.94
C THR A 290 -10.88 12.20 -5.90
N VAL A 291 -11.47 11.75 -7.00
CA VAL A 291 -12.29 12.56 -7.92
C VAL A 291 -13.70 12.01 -7.89
N SER A 292 -14.70 12.85 -7.64
CA SER A 292 -16.11 12.45 -7.61
C SER A 292 -17.04 13.63 -7.87
N ASP A 293 -18.14 13.38 -8.58
CA ASP A 293 -19.28 14.30 -8.73
C ASP A 293 -20.44 13.98 -7.76
N GLY A 294 -20.21 13.06 -6.82
CA GLY A 294 -21.21 12.54 -5.88
C GLY A 294 -21.98 11.32 -6.38
N LYS A 295 -21.94 11.01 -7.69
CA LYS A 295 -22.58 9.81 -8.28
C LYS A 295 -21.54 8.84 -8.81
N VAL A 296 -20.55 9.34 -9.53
CA VAL A 296 -19.43 8.59 -10.09
C VAL A 296 -18.15 9.10 -9.44
N GLY A 297 -17.47 8.20 -8.72
CA GLY A 297 -16.25 8.50 -8.00
C GLY A 297 -15.17 7.46 -8.24
N LEU A 298 -13.93 7.92 -8.37
CA LEU A 298 -12.75 7.08 -8.38
C LEU A 298 -11.76 7.58 -7.35
N THR A 299 -11.33 6.69 -6.48
CA THR A 299 -10.23 6.92 -5.55
C THR A 299 -9.02 6.10 -5.97
N VAL A 300 -7.86 6.73 -6.03
CA VAL A 300 -6.57 6.07 -6.24
C VAL A 300 -5.79 6.12 -4.93
N ALA A 301 -5.64 4.96 -4.29
CA ALA A 301 -4.82 4.79 -3.10
C ALA A 301 -3.39 4.38 -3.49
N ASN A 302 -2.40 4.66 -2.67
CA ASN A 302 -0.99 4.38 -2.95
C ASN A 302 -0.21 3.96 -1.70
N ARG A 303 1.01 3.45 -1.89
CA ARG A 303 2.00 3.28 -0.83
C ARG A 303 3.29 4.01 -1.19
N GLY A 304 3.53 5.16 -0.57
CA GLY A 304 4.78 5.91 -0.72
C GLY A 304 4.90 6.71 -2.02
N LEU A 305 3.79 7.11 -2.64
CA LEU A 305 3.75 7.94 -3.86
C LEU A 305 3.13 9.30 -3.54
N PRO A 306 3.93 10.27 -3.06
CA PRO A 306 3.42 11.51 -2.46
C PRO A 306 2.97 12.56 -3.48
N GLU A 307 3.28 12.39 -4.77
CA GLU A 307 2.96 13.36 -5.82
C GLU A 307 1.87 12.83 -6.76
N VAL A 308 0.86 13.65 -6.99
CA VAL A 308 -0.28 13.36 -7.88
C VAL A 308 -0.78 14.65 -8.50
N ALA A 309 -1.21 14.62 -9.75
CA ALA A 309 -1.95 15.70 -10.36
C ALA A 309 -3.39 15.25 -10.63
N VAL A 310 -4.34 16.19 -10.59
CA VAL A 310 -5.69 15.97 -11.10
C VAL A 310 -5.92 16.91 -12.27
N LEU A 311 -6.00 16.33 -13.46
CA LEU A 311 -5.99 17.05 -14.73
C LEU A 311 -7.42 17.16 -15.28
N PRO A 312 -7.99 18.37 -15.39
CA PRO A 312 -9.29 18.56 -16.00
C PRO A 312 -9.23 18.30 -17.51
N GLY A 313 -10.31 17.78 -18.07
CA GLY A 313 -10.49 17.56 -19.49
C GLY A 313 -11.97 17.60 -19.90
N GLU A 314 -12.24 17.66 -21.19
CA GLU A 314 -13.61 17.66 -21.70
C GLU A 314 -14.31 16.32 -21.38
N GLY A 315 -15.37 16.37 -20.57
CA GLY A 315 -16.14 15.19 -20.16
C GLY A 315 -15.39 14.17 -19.30
N ARG A 316 -14.17 14.48 -18.85
CA ARG A 316 -13.36 13.59 -18.00
C ARG A 316 -12.39 14.36 -17.13
N THR A 317 -12.08 13.81 -15.96
CA THR A 317 -11.07 14.33 -15.04
C THR A 317 -10.08 13.21 -14.74
N THR A 318 -8.78 13.45 -14.92
CA THR A 318 -7.77 12.39 -14.83
C THR A 318 -6.95 12.52 -13.56
N ILE A 319 -6.93 11.47 -12.74
CA ILE A 319 -5.94 11.35 -11.66
C ILE A 319 -4.64 10.84 -12.29
N ALA A 320 -3.55 11.60 -12.18
CA ALA A 320 -2.23 11.29 -12.71
C ALA A 320 -1.25 11.08 -11.54
N LEU A 321 -1.01 9.81 -11.19
CA LEU A 321 -0.13 9.42 -10.10
C LEU A 321 1.32 9.36 -10.59
N THR A 322 2.22 10.13 -9.97
CA THR A 322 3.64 10.07 -10.33
C THR A 322 4.27 8.83 -9.72
N LEU A 323 4.87 7.97 -10.57
CA LEU A 323 5.60 6.78 -10.15
C LEU A 323 7.08 7.09 -9.97
N LEU A 324 7.66 7.80 -10.95
CA LEU A 324 9.10 8.07 -10.98
C LEU A 324 9.35 9.48 -11.53
N ARG A 325 10.28 10.20 -10.90
CA ARG A 325 10.82 11.46 -11.41
C ARG A 325 12.34 11.41 -11.33
N SER A 326 12.98 11.53 -12.47
CA SER A 326 14.42 11.32 -12.67
C SER A 326 15.06 12.65 -13.07
N ILE A 327 15.96 13.15 -12.24
CA ILE A 327 16.61 14.46 -12.39
C ILE A 327 18.12 14.36 -12.14
N GLY A 328 18.89 15.32 -12.64
CA GLY A 328 20.36 15.30 -12.51
C GLY A 328 20.97 16.27 -11.51
N TRP A 329 20.17 17.12 -10.85
CA TRP A 329 20.67 18.28 -10.10
C TRP A 329 19.84 18.59 -8.86
N LEU A 330 20.52 19.00 -7.78
CA LEU A 330 19.88 19.48 -6.55
C LEU A 330 19.10 20.77 -6.83
N SER A 331 19.74 21.78 -7.40
CA SER A 331 19.05 23.00 -7.78
C SER A 331 19.61 23.62 -9.05
N ARG A 332 18.74 24.19 -9.88
CA ARG A 332 19.10 24.98 -11.06
C ARG A 332 18.26 26.24 -11.17
N ASP A 333 18.67 27.10 -12.09
CA ASP A 333 18.08 28.41 -12.42
C ASP A 333 17.90 28.65 -13.93
N ASP A 334 18.06 27.60 -14.75
CA ASP A 334 18.00 27.65 -16.21
C ASP A 334 16.68 27.08 -16.78
N PHE A 335 15.58 27.23 -16.03
CA PHE A 335 14.23 26.83 -16.46
C PHE A 335 13.16 27.84 -15.98
N PRO A 336 12.03 28.00 -16.69
CA PRO A 336 11.06 29.08 -16.44
C PRO A 336 10.09 28.82 -15.29
N CYS A 337 9.99 27.56 -14.82
CA CYS A 337 9.01 27.18 -13.80
C CYS A 337 9.30 27.77 -12.41
N ARG A 338 10.54 28.24 -12.16
CA ARG A 338 10.95 28.89 -10.91
C ARG A 338 12.01 29.95 -11.17
N ARG A 339 11.97 31.06 -10.43
CA ARG A 339 12.98 32.13 -10.48
C ARG A 339 14.16 31.79 -9.56
N GLY A 340 15.38 31.87 -10.10
CA GLY A 340 16.61 31.65 -9.33
C GLY A 340 16.82 30.19 -8.91
N LYS A 341 17.61 29.95 -7.86
CA LYS A 341 17.88 28.61 -7.28
C LYS A 341 17.15 28.45 -5.94
N ALA A 342 16.67 27.24 -5.67
CA ALA A 342 16.13 26.84 -4.37
C ALA A 342 17.22 26.34 -3.41
N GLY A 343 18.41 26.05 -3.94
CA GLY A 343 19.57 25.63 -3.15
C GLY A 343 20.87 25.62 -3.96
N PRO A 344 21.92 24.94 -3.46
CA PRO A 344 23.19 24.81 -4.16
C PRO A 344 23.05 24.10 -5.51
N GLY A 345 23.77 24.59 -6.52
CA GLY A 345 23.83 23.97 -7.84
C GLY A 345 24.77 22.76 -7.86
N LEU A 346 24.32 21.64 -7.29
CA LEU A 346 25.10 20.41 -7.18
C LEU A 346 24.55 19.33 -8.10
N PRO A 347 25.40 18.58 -8.83
CA PRO A 347 24.97 17.42 -9.59
C PRO A 347 24.55 16.29 -8.65
N LEU A 348 23.46 15.61 -9.01
CA LEU A 348 22.91 14.45 -8.30
C LEU A 348 22.75 13.28 -9.30
N PRO A 349 23.84 12.59 -9.69
CA PRO A 349 23.77 11.55 -10.71
C PRO A 349 22.84 10.40 -10.32
N GLU A 350 22.75 10.06 -9.03
CA GLU A 350 21.89 8.98 -8.53
C GLU A 350 20.40 9.37 -8.47
N ALA A 351 20.07 10.67 -8.49
CA ALA A 351 18.69 11.16 -8.54
C ALA A 351 18.01 10.96 -9.91
N GLN A 352 18.75 10.39 -10.88
CA GLN A 352 18.19 9.88 -12.12
C GLN A 352 17.40 8.57 -11.91
N CYS A 353 17.49 7.97 -10.72
CA CYS A 353 16.68 6.81 -10.32
C CYS A 353 16.73 5.69 -11.37
N LEU A 354 17.93 5.37 -11.87
CA LEU A 354 18.12 4.26 -12.82
C LEU A 354 17.98 2.92 -12.09
N GLY A 355 17.54 1.90 -12.82
CA GLY A 355 17.34 0.54 -12.32
C GLY A 355 15.88 0.21 -12.03
N ARG A 356 15.67 -0.85 -11.24
CA ARG A 356 14.36 -1.47 -11.04
C ARG A 356 13.64 -0.91 -9.82
N TYR A 357 12.41 -0.44 -10.02
CA TYR A 357 11.51 0.06 -8.96
C TYR A 357 10.18 -0.68 -9.00
N THR A 358 9.56 -0.85 -7.84
CA THR A 358 8.23 -1.46 -7.70
C THR A 358 7.32 -0.54 -6.92
N PHE A 359 6.15 -0.27 -7.48
CA PHE A 359 5.17 0.68 -6.99
C PHE A 359 3.86 -0.05 -6.67
N HIS A 360 3.17 0.40 -5.63
CA HIS A 360 1.91 -0.19 -5.19
C HIS A 360 0.83 0.88 -5.10
N TYR A 361 -0.30 0.64 -5.77
CA TYR A 361 -1.47 1.51 -5.74
C TYR A 361 -2.74 0.69 -5.96
N SER A 362 -3.90 1.28 -5.66
CA SER A 362 -5.20 0.62 -5.75
C SER A 362 -6.24 1.55 -6.36
N ILE A 363 -7.08 1.00 -7.23
CA ILE A 363 -8.17 1.71 -7.90
C ILE A 363 -9.47 1.31 -7.22
N ILE A 364 -10.17 2.29 -6.65
CA ILE A 364 -11.36 2.08 -5.82
C ILE A 364 -12.53 2.87 -6.44
N PRO A 365 -13.40 2.22 -7.24
CA PRO A 365 -14.65 2.80 -7.70
C PRO A 365 -15.65 2.99 -6.55
N HIS A 366 -16.35 4.12 -6.53
CA HIS A 366 -17.36 4.40 -5.53
C HIS A 366 -18.46 5.34 -6.04
N THR A 367 -19.54 5.40 -5.29
CA THR A 367 -20.58 6.43 -5.37
C THR A 367 -20.44 7.36 -4.16
N GLY A 368 -20.88 8.61 -4.26
CA GLY A 368 -20.67 9.59 -3.20
C GLY A 368 -19.24 10.14 -3.19
N GLY A 369 -18.84 10.81 -2.11
CA GLY A 369 -17.53 11.42 -1.96
C GLY A 369 -16.42 10.46 -1.52
N TRP A 370 -15.29 11.02 -1.08
CA TRP A 370 -14.13 10.28 -0.58
C TRP A 370 -14.47 9.43 0.66
N GLU A 371 -15.52 9.80 1.39
CA GLU A 371 -16.07 9.13 2.57
C GLU A 371 -16.38 7.65 2.30
N ALA A 372 -16.78 7.31 1.07
CA ALA A 372 -17.13 5.95 0.67
C ALA A 372 -15.91 5.07 0.36
N ALA A 373 -14.73 5.67 0.14
CA ALA A 373 -13.54 4.99 -0.36
C ALA A 373 -12.35 4.97 0.61
N TYR A 374 -12.23 5.97 1.49
CA TYR A 374 -11.09 6.08 2.40
C TYR A 374 -10.85 4.82 3.29
N PRO A 375 -11.86 4.06 3.76
CA PRO A 375 -11.59 2.87 4.58
C PRO A 375 -10.80 1.82 3.78
N LEU A 376 -11.14 1.64 2.51
CA LEU A 376 -10.43 0.73 1.60
C LEU A 376 -9.05 1.26 1.22
N ALA A 377 -8.88 2.58 1.13
CA ALA A 377 -7.60 3.21 0.86
C ALA A 377 -6.62 3.03 2.03
N TYR A 378 -7.05 3.30 3.28
CA TYR A 378 -6.19 3.06 4.45
C TYR A 378 -5.94 1.58 4.71
N ALA A 379 -6.93 0.71 4.47
CA ALA A 379 -6.72 -0.75 4.50
C ALA A 379 -5.78 -1.23 3.38
N PHE A 380 -5.63 -0.47 2.29
CA PHE A 380 -4.63 -0.75 1.26
C PHE A 380 -3.25 -0.28 1.72
N GLU A 381 -3.14 0.91 2.33
CA GLU A 381 -1.86 1.44 2.82
C GLU A 381 -1.18 0.50 3.81
N VAL A 382 -1.95 -0.14 4.70
CA VAL A 382 -1.44 -1.05 5.74
C VAL A 382 -1.88 -2.50 5.46
N PRO A 383 -1.07 -3.31 4.75
CA PRO A 383 -1.43 -4.71 4.47
C PRO A 383 -1.46 -5.56 5.75
N LEU A 384 -2.35 -6.56 5.74
CA LEU A 384 -2.37 -7.59 6.77
C LEU A 384 -1.05 -8.35 6.82
N ARG A 385 -0.62 -8.71 8.03
CA ARG A 385 0.55 -9.55 8.27
C ARG A 385 0.08 -10.92 8.74
N GLY A 386 0.47 -11.96 8.00
CA GLY A 386 0.30 -13.34 8.42
C GLY A 386 1.57 -13.84 9.12
N ILE A 387 1.42 -14.49 10.27
CA ILE A 387 2.51 -15.16 10.99
C ILE A 387 2.07 -16.60 11.22
N VAL A 388 2.90 -17.55 10.82
CA VAL A 388 2.68 -18.98 11.08
C VAL A 388 3.34 -19.32 12.41
N ILE A 389 2.55 -19.85 13.36
CA ILE A 389 3.03 -20.29 14.67
C ILE A 389 2.86 -21.81 14.81
N GLY A 390 3.80 -22.45 15.50
CA GLY A 390 3.69 -23.85 15.89
C GLY A 390 2.80 -24.02 17.12
N ALA A 391 2.23 -25.22 17.30
CA ALA A 391 1.36 -25.52 18.44
C ALA A 391 2.07 -25.52 19.81
N SER A 392 3.39 -25.30 19.85
CA SER A 392 4.25 -25.47 21.04
C SER A 392 5.15 -24.27 21.36
N ASP A 393 4.91 -23.08 20.78
CA ASP A 393 5.79 -21.90 20.90
C ASP A 393 5.58 -21.05 22.18
N GLY A 394 5.31 -21.69 23.33
CA GLY A 394 5.30 -21.02 24.63
C GLY A 394 6.68 -21.14 25.32
N PRO A 395 7.34 -20.04 25.74
CA PRO A 395 8.71 -20.09 26.29
C PRO A 395 8.90 -21.02 27.49
N ASP A 396 7.85 -21.28 28.28
CA ASP A 396 7.96 -22.00 29.57
C ASP A 396 6.85 -23.05 29.80
N GLY A 397 6.11 -23.46 28.76
CA GLY A 397 4.94 -24.34 28.93
C GLY A 397 3.74 -23.68 29.65
N GLU A 398 3.91 -22.47 30.19
CA GLU A 398 2.82 -21.60 30.63
C GLU A 398 2.31 -20.78 29.44
N ILE A 399 1.26 -21.29 28.80
CA ILE A 399 0.46 -20.52 27.85
C ILE A 399 -0.37 -19.54 28.68
N ARG A 400 -0.06 -18.24 28.64
CA ARG A 400 -1.09 -17.23 28.91
C ARG A 400 -1.98 -17.21 27.67
N PRO A 401 -3.20 -17.76 27.70
CA PRO A 401 -3.96 -17.93 26.48
C PRO A 401 -4.50 -16.56 26.08
N LEU A 402 -3.77 -15.86 25.21
CA LEU A 402 -4.37 -14.80 24.44
C LEU A 402 -5.53 -15.43 23.63
N PRO A 403 -6.67 -14.75 23.50
CA PRO A 403 -7.82 -15.29 22.76
C PRO A 403 -7.45 -15.48 21.28
N PHE A 404 -8.15 -16.36 20.56
CA PHE A 404 -7.90 -16.52 19.12
C PHE A 404 -8.29 -15.30 18.27
N ARG A 405 -9.05 -14.37 18.85
CA ARG A 405 -9.39 -13.07 18.24
C ARG A 405 -9.40 -12.01 19.33
N ALA A 406 -8.76 -10.89 19.07
CA ALA A 406 -8.78 -9.73 19.96
C ALA A 406 -8.43 -8.44 19.21
N SER A 407 -8.87 -7.31 19.77
CA SER A 407 -8.41 -5.97 19.43
C SER A 407 -7.52 -5.44 20.56
N LEU A 408 -6.44 -4.72 20.22
CA LEU A 408 -5.65 -4.00 21.23
C LEU A 408 -6.45 -2.84 21.81
N VAL A 409 -7.21 -2.13 20.97
CA VAL A 409 -8.09 -1.05 21.40
C VAL A 409 -9.34 -1.16 20.55
N GLN A 410 -10.50 -1.31 21.20
CA GLN A 410 -11.79 -1.12 20.54
C GLN A 410 -12.09 0.38 20.50
N VAL A 411 -12.58 0.83 19.35
CA VAL A 411 -12.90 2.23 19.09
C VAL A 411 -14.31 2.27 18.55
N GLU A 412 -15.16 2.98 19.26
CA GLU A 412 -16.53 3.24 18.86
C GLU A 412 -16.73 4.75 18.78
N TRP A 413 -17.65 5.19 17.92
CA TRP A 413 -18.00 6.59 17.83
C TRP A 413 -19.45 6.78 17.42
N GLU A 414 -20.01 7.93 17.73
CA GLU A 414 -21.30 8.39 17.21
C GLU A 414 -21.16 9.84 16.72
N PRO A 415 -21.84 10.23 15.62
CA PRO A 415 -22.71 9.40 14.79
C PRO A 415 -21.95 8.47 13.80
N GLN A 416 -22.54 7.32 13.47
CA GLN A 416 -22.07 6.39 12.42
C GLN A 416 -22.52 6.79 11.00
N GLU A 417 -22.17 8.00 10.57
CA GLU A 417 -22.48 8.53 9.23
C GLU A 417 -21.27 8.50 8.28
N PRO A 418 -21.45 8.48 6.94
CA PRO A 418 -20.34 8.60 6.00
C PRO A 418 -19.47 9.83 6.28
N GLY A 419 -18.16 9.63 6.43
CA GLY A 419 -17.21 10.70 6.75
C GLY A 419 -17.04 11.00 8.24
N SER A 420 -17.82 10.32 9.10
CA SER A 420 -17.71 10.38 10.55
C SER A 420 -16.92 9.17 11.04
N ALA A 421 -15.65 9.37 11.42
CA ALA A 421 -14.82 8.32 12.01
C ALA A 421 -13.69 8.89 12.87
N PHE A 422 -13.42 8.22 13.99
CA PHE A 422 -12.22 8.44 14.78
C PHE A 422 -11.12 7.47 14.35
N LEU A 423 -10.12 7.97 13.64
CA LEU A 423 -9.06 7.16 13.05
C LEU A 423 -7.83 7.14 13.96
N LEU A 424 -7.45 5.96 14.46
CA LEU A 424 -6.23 5.85 15.25
C LEU A 424 -4.99 5.98 14.36
N THR A 425 -4.02 6.74 14.85
CA THR A 425 -2.72 6.96 14.23
C THR A 425 -1.56 6.50 15.11
N ALA A 426 -1.79 6.26 16.40
CA ALA A 426 -0.79 5.66 17.28
C ALA A 426 -1.43 4.85 18.41
N ILE A 427 -0.85 3.68 18.66
CA ILE A 427 -1.02 2.90 19.89
C ILE A 427 0.40 2.56 20.34
N ARG A 428 0.84 3.12 21.47
CA ARG A 428 2.22 2.93 21.95
C ARG A 428 2.30 3.03 23.47
N GLN A 429 3.42 2.60 24.03
CA GLN A 429 3.75 2.91 25.42
C GLN A 429 4.11 4.42 25.58
N PRO A 430 3.76 5.07 26.70
CA PRO A 430 4.29 6.37 27.10
C PRO A 430 5.83 6.36 27.23
N ALA A 431 6.48 7.51 27.06
CA ALA A 431 7.95 7.60 27.11
C ALA A 431 8.49 7.62 28.55
N ASP A 432 7.65 8.02 29.49
CA ASP A 432 7.94 8.30 30.89
C ASP A 432 7.50 7.18 31.84
N GLY A 433 6.96 6.06 31.33
CA GLY A 433 6.54 4.96 32.19
C GLY A 433 5.70 3.87 31.53
N PRO A 434 5.19 2.92 32.33
CA PRO A 434 4.21 1.94 31.87
C PRO A 434 2.87 2.62 31.56
N GLY A 435 2.07 1.99 30.70
CA GLY A 435 0.77 2.49 30.31
C GLY A 435 0.53 2.34 28.81
N LEU A 436 -0.60 2.86 28.35
CA LEU A 436 -0.95 2.87 26.94
C LEU A 436 -1.29 4.30 26.50
N LEU A 437 -0.74 4.74 25.39
CA LEU A 437 -1.09 5.98 24.73
C LEU A 437 -1.77 5.66 23.41
N VAL A 438 -3.01 6.13 23.27
CA VAL A 438 -3.84 5.98 22.09
C VAL A 438 -4.06 7.36 21.49
N ARG A 439 -3.72 7.53 20.22
CA ARG A 439 -3.95 8.76 19.46
C ARG A 439 -4.79 8.47 18.26
N GLY A 440 -5.78 9.31 18.02
CA GLY A 440 -6.49 9.36 16.77
C GLY A 440 -6.94 10.77 16.45
N TYR A 441 -7.66 10.90 15.34
CA TYR A 441 -8.25 12.15 14.93
C TYR A 441 -9.63 11.91 14.33
N ASN A 442 -10.48 12.92 14.46
CA ASN A 442 -11.75 12.95 13.76
C ASN A 442 -11.51 13.35 12.29
N ILE A 443 -11.79 12.45 11.34
CA ILE A 443 -11.61 12.76 9.92
C ILE A 443 -12.65 13.76 9.40
N GLY A 444 -13.83 13.80 10.03
CA GLY A 444 -14.95 14.66 9.66
C GLY A 444 -14.92 16.04 10.30
N ALA A 445 -15.86 16.90 9.88
CA ALA A 445 -16.00 18.28 10.37
C ALA A 445 -16.97 18.41 11.56
N ALA A 446 -17.87 17.44 11.75
CA ALA A 446 -18.80 17.42 12.88
C ALA A 446 -18.15 16.78 14.12
N PRO A 447 -18.52 17.17 15.35
CA PRO A 447 -18.04 16.50 16.56
C PRO A 447 -18.42 15.02 16.60
N LEU A 448 -17.57 14.20 17.23
CA LEU A 448 -17.83 12.79 17.52
C LEU A 448 -17.84 12.56 19.02
N ASP A 449 -18.77 11.72 19.47
CA ASP A 449 -18.69 11.06 20.77
C ASP A 449 -17.90 9.77 20.60
N VAL A 450 -16.69 9.69 21.17
CA VAL A 450 -15.77 8.56 21.00
C VAL A 450 -15.68 7.75 22.29
N THR A 451 -15.70 6.43 22.15
CA THR A 451 -15.44 5.48 23.23
C THR A 451 -14.19 4.67 22.90
N LEU A 452 -13.24 4.65 23.83
CA LEU A 452 -12.01 3.84 23.73
C LEU A 452 -12.02 2.76 24.80
N THR A 453 -11.86 1.51 24.38
CA THR A 453 -11.79 0.34 25.29
C THR A 453 -10.51 -0.45 25.01
N PRO A 454 -9.42 -0.17 25.74
CA PRO A 454 -8.19 -0.96 25.68
C PRO A 454 -8.40 -2.42 26.13
N TRP A 455 -7.61 -3.34 25.57
CA TRP A 455 -7.62 -4.76 25.98
C TRP A 455 -7.07 -5.01 27.39
N TRP A 456 -6.30 -4.06 27.92
CA TRP A 456 -5.59 -4.15 29.19
C TRP A 456 -6.34 -3.35 30.27
N PRO A 457 -6.54 -3.88 31.48
CA PRO A 457 -7.15 -3.13 32.58
C PRO A 457 -6.31 -1.92 33.00
N PHE A 458 -6.98 -0.82 33.33
CA PHE A 458 -6.39 0.43 33.81
C PHE A 458 -7.30 1.05 34.89
N ARG A 459 -6.76 1.94 35.73
CA ARG A 459 -7.53 2.66 36.77
C ARG A 459 -7.75 4.13 36.44
N ARG A 460 -6.86 4.73 35.67
CA ARG A 460 -6.90 6.16 35.34
C ARG A 460 -6.71 6.36 33.86
N ALA A 461 -7.38 7.38 33.34
CA ALA A 461 -7.22 7.81 31.97
C ALA A 461 -7.10 9.32 31.92
N TRP A 462 -6.25 9.82 31.03
CA TRP A 462 -6.00 11.24 30.87
C TRP A 462 -6.12 11.63 29.41
N ARG A 463 -6.80 12.72 29.13
CA ARG A 463 -6.58 13.44 27.89
C ARG A 463 -5.22 14.10 27.98
N VAL A 464 -4.40 13.91 26.97
CA VAL A 464 -3.02 14.43 26.93
C VAL A 464 -2.77 15.19 25.64
N ARG A 465 -1.76 16.06 25.67
CA ARG A 465 -1.19 16.73 24.50
C ARG A 465 -0.45 15.73 23.59
N LEU A 466 -0.01 16.19 22.43
CA LEU A 466 0.78 15.37 21.50
C LEU A 466 2.13 14.90 22.08
N ASP A 467 2.70 15.63 23.03
CA ASP A 467 3.93 15.26 23.74
C ASP A 467 3.69 14.35 24.96
N GLY A 468 2.43 14.12 25.33
CA GLY A 468 2.04 13.25 26.46
C GLY A 468 1.76 13.99 27.77
N GLU A 469 1.91 15.31 27.81
CA GLU A 469 1.58 16.12 28.98
C GLU A 469 0.06 16.10 29.28
N PRO A 470 -0.35 15.88 30.53
CA PRO A 470 -1.76 15.76 30.90
C PRO A 470 -2.51 17.09 30.76
N LEU A 471 -3.77 17.00 30.32
CA LEU A 471 -4.70 18.11 30.21
C LEU A 471 -5.84 17.98 31.22
N GLU A 472 -6.52 16.84 31.20
CA GLU A 472 -7.66 16.53 32.07
C GLU A 472 -7.74 15.03 32.34
N GLU A 473 -8.16 14.67 33.55
CA GLU A 473 -8.47 13.27 33.90
C GLU A 473 -9.86 12.93 33.34
N LEU A 474 -9.95 11.82 32.61
CA LEU A 474 -11.19 11.33 32.02
C LEU A 474 -11.82 10.27 32.94
N PRO A 475 -13.14 10.31 33.13
CA PRO A 475 -13.82 9.29 33.93
C PRO A 475 -13.73 7.92 33.26
N VAL A 476 -13.41 6.90 34.05
CA VAL A 476 -13.40 5.49 33.61
C VAL A 476 -14.77 4.89 33.87
N ALA A 477 -15.41 4.37 32.82
CA ALA A 477 -16.71 3.73 32.91
C ALA A 477 -16.61 2.33 33.55
N GLY A 478 -17.76 1.79 34.00
CA GLY A 478 -17.81 0.50 34.70
C GLY A 478 -17.43 -0.72 33.85
N ASP A 479 -17.39 -0.56 32.52
CA ASP A 479 -16.95 -1.55 31.54
C ASP A 479 -15.47 -1.39 31.13
N HIS A 480 -14.71 -0.55 31.86
CA HIS A 480 -13.32 -0.20 31.55
C HIS A 480 -13.15 0.54 30.20
N SER A 481 -14.15 1.32 29.79
CA SER A 481 -14.03 2.25 28.66
C SER A 481 -13.83 3.70 29.10
N VAL A 482 -13.38 4.54 28.17
CA VAL A 482 -13.24 5.99 28.34
C VAL A 482 -14.00 6.70 27.22
N HIS A 483 -14.88 7.61 27.62
CA HIS A 483 -15.64 8.45 26.70
C HIS A 483 -15.01 9.84 26.56
N LEU A 484 -14.96 10.36 25.34
CA LEU A 484 -14.51 11.72 25.06
C LEU A 484 -15.21 12.31 23.82
N VAL A 485 -15.51 13.60 23.88
CA VAL A 485 -15.97 14.36 22.71
C VAL A 485 -14.76 14.83 21.92
N VAL A 486 -14.73 14.52 20.62
CA VAL A 486 -13.68 14.91 19.68
C VAL A 486 -14.28 15.84 18.63
N GLN A 487 -13.86 17.10 18.63
CA GLN A 487 -14.36 18.10 17.67
C GLN A 487 -13.96 17.79 16.23
N GLY A 488 -14.59 18.44 15.25
CA GLY A 488 -14.23 18.30 13.83
C GLY A 488 -12.73 18.52 13.59
N HIS A 489 -12.10 17.61 12.85
CA HIS A 489 -10.66 17.63 12.55
C HIS A 489 -9.72 17.63 13.77
N GLN A 490 -10.25 17.39 14.98
CA GLN A 490 -9.45 17.41 16.19
C GLN A 490 -8.63 16.13 16.32
N ILE A 491 -7.34 16.29 16.62
CA ILE A 491 -6.47 15.21 17.09
C ILE A 491 -6.69 15.06 18.59
N ALA A 492 -7.02 13.86 19.05
CA ALA A 492 -7.18 13.53 20.46
C ALA A 492 -6.20 12.42 20.85
N THR A 493 -5.58 12.58 22.03
CA THR A 493 -4.70 11.57 22.61
C THR A 493 -5.17 11.25 24.03
N VAL A 494 -5.31 9.96 24.33
CA VAL A 494 -5.66 9.45 25.65
C VAL A 494 -4.52 8.57 26.16
N ARG A 495 -4.13 8.79 27.41
CA ARG A 495 -3.16 7.98 28.15
C ARG A 495 -3.89 7.17 29.23
N PHE A 496 -3.65 5.87 29.27
CA PHE A 496 -4.22 4.92 30.21
C PHE A 496 -3.14 4.42 31.18
N GLU A 497 -3.44 4.41 32.48
CA GLU A 497 -2.53 4.08 33.58
C GLU A 497 -3.24 3.23 34.66
N ASP A 498 -2.48 2.42 35.40
CA ASP A 498 -2.97 1.65 36.57
C ASP A 498 -3.07 2.49 37.86
#